data_AF-A0A5J4RNK9-F1
#
_entry.id   AF-A0A5J4RNK9-F1
#
_cell.length_a   1.000
_cell.length_b   1.000
_cell.length_c   1.000
_cell.angle_alpha   90.00
_cell.angle_beta   90.00
_cell.angle_gamma   90.00
#
_symmetry.space_group_name_H-M   'P 1'
#
loop_
_entity.id
_entity.type
_entity.pdbx_description
1 polymer ?
#
loop_
_entity_poly.entity_id
_entity_poly.type
_entity_poly.pdbx_seq_one_letter_code
_entity_poly.pdbx_strand_id
1 'polypeptide(L)' 'MLAKGLKLRKGMTTADNRAIKEEIRRADPLIRPVDAMAGVLGLTDHKARRLVYKA' A
#
# COMPACT_ATOMS: atom_id res chain seq x y z
N MET A 1 0.75 -19.16 -11.04
CA MET A 1 -0.43 -18.45 -10.50
C MET A 1 -0.22 -16.97 -10.72
N LEU A 2 -0.96 -16.33 -11.63
CA LEU A 2 -0.98 -14.88 -11.70
C LEU A 2 -1.57 -14.38 -10.38
N ALA A 3 -0.79 -13.69 -9.57
CA ALA A 3 -1.29 -13.04 -8.37
C ALA A 3 -2.50 -12.19 -8.79
N LYS A 4 -3.70 -12.57 -8.34
CA LYS A 4 -4.89 -11.74 -8.53
C LYS A 4 -4.57 -10.45 -7.77
N GLY A 5 -4.25 -9.38 -8.51
CA GLY A 5 -3.77 -8.13 -7.92
C GLY A 5 -4.64 -7.72 -6.73
N LEU A 6 -4.01 -7.47 -5.58
CA LEU A 6 -4.74 -7.15 -4.37
C LEU A 6 -5.35 -5.75 -4.52
N LYS A 7 -6.68 -5.68 -4.53
CA LYS A 7 -7.39 -4.42 -4.78
C LYS A 7 -7.47 -3.60 -3.50
N LEU A 8 -6.79 -2.46 -3.48
CA LEU A 8 -6.87 -1.48 -2.40
C LEU A 8 -8.24 -0.81 -2.38
N ARG A 9 -8.82 -0.67 -1.19
CA ARG A 9 -10.14 -0.04 -0.98
C ARG A 9 -10.11 0.87 0.24
N LYS A 10 -10.91 1.93 0.20
CA LYS A 10 -11.16 2.78 1.36
C LYS A 10 -11.88 1.96 2.44
N GLY A 11 -11.45 2.11 3.70
CA GLY A 11 -12.04 1.39 4.84
C GLY A 11 -11.49 -0.02 5.08
N MET A 12 -10.34 -0.35 4.47
CA MET A 12 -9.59 -1.58 4.79
C MET A 12 -9.20 -1.64 6.27
N THR A 13 -9.22 -2.85 6.83
CA THR A 13 -8.84 -3.07 8.22
C THR A 13 -7.34 -2.92 8.41
N THR A 14 -6.90 -2.78 9.66
CA THR A 14 -5.48 -2.78 10.01
C THR A 14 -4.78 -4.08 9.59
N ALA A 15 -5.51 -5.20 9.58
CA ALA A 15 -5.01 -6.50 9.14
C ALA A 15 -4.79 -6.51 7.62
N ASP A 16 -5.75 -6.01 6.85
CA ASP A 16 -5.63 -5.89 5.38
C ASP A 16 -4.43 -5.02 5.01
N ASN A 17 -4.29 -3.85 5.65
CA ASN A 17 -3.16 -2.95 5.43
C ASN A 17 -1.81 -3.61 5.73
N ARG A 18 -1.75 -4.46 6.77
CA ARG A 18 -0.54 -5.21 7.11
C ARG A 18 -0.21 -6.26 6.04
N ALA A 19 -1.21 -7.00 5.57
CA ALA A 19 -1.02 -8.01 4.53
C ALA A 19 -0.50 -7.38 3.23
N ILE A 20 -1.07 -6.25 2.81
CA ILE A 20 -0.60 -5.50 1.64
C ILE A 20 0.83 -5.02 1.80
N LYS A 21 1.16 -4.43 2.96
CA LYS A 21 2.52 -3.93 3.24
C LYS A 21 3.54 -5.05 3.10
N GLU A 22 3.19 -6.24 3.61
CA GLU A 22 4.05 -7.41 3.51
C GLU A 22 4.19 -7.88 2.06
N GLU A 23 3.12 -7.84 1.28
CA GLU A 23 3.16 -8.20 -0.14
C GLU A 23 4.01 -7.22 -0.97
N ILE A 24 3.91 -5.91 -0.72
CA ILE A 24 4.78 -4.89 -1.33
C ILE A 24 6.25 -5.17 -1.00
N ARG A 25 6.56 -5.46 0.26
CA ARG A 25 7.93 -5.80 0.70
C ARG A 25 8.46 -7.10 0.10
N ARG A 26 7.60 -8.09 -0.11
CA ARG A 26 7.96 -9.34 -0.79
C ARG A 26 8.22 -9.12 -2.27
N ALA A 27 7.46 -8.24 -2.90
CA ALA A 27 7.64 -7.89 -4.31
C ALA A 27 8.92 -7.06 -4.53
N ASP A 28 9.21 -6.12 -3.64
CA ASP A 28 10.44 -5.33 -3.67
C ASP A 28 11.00 -5.13 -2.25
N PRO A 29 12.06 -5.87 -1.87
CA PRO A 29 12.69 -5.76 -0.57
C PRO A 29 13.40 -4.42 -0.31
N LEU A 30 13.67 -3.62 -1.35
CA LEU A 30 14.31 -2.31 -1.22
C LEU A 30 13.31 -1.24 -0.74
N ILE A 31 12.00 -1.48 -0.89
CA ILE A 31 10.98 -0.59 -0.38
C ILE A 31 10.98 -0.66 1.14
N ARG A 32 11.25 0.48 1.79
CA ARG A 32 11.25 0.54 3.25
C ARG A 32 9.83 0.33 3.77
N PRO A 33 9.66 -0.20 4.99
CA PRO A 33 8.33 -0.43 5.55
C PRO A 33 7.45 0.83 5.60
N VAL A 34 8.07 2.00 5.82
CA VAL A 34 7.38 3.29 5.86
C VAL A 34 6.90 3.72 4.47
N ASP A 35 7.68 3.47 3.43
CA ASP A 35 7.34 3.82 2.04
C ASP A 35 6.22 2.92 1.52
N ALA A 36 6.28 1.62 1.86
CA ALA A 36 5.19 0.69 1.58
C ALA A 36 3.89 1.15 2.26
N MET A 37 3.96 1.58 3.52
CA MET A 37 2.80 2.06 4.27
C MET A 37 2.25 3.37 3.69
N ALA A 38 3.12 4.30 3.30
CA ALA A 38 2.75 5.53 2.62
C ALA A 38 2.10 5.25 1.26
N GLY A 39 2.57 4.27 0.50
CA GLY A 39 1.95 3.82 -0.75
C GLY A 39 0.53 3.31 -0.54
N VAL A 40 0.30 2.44 0.45
CA VAL A 40 -1.04 1.94 0.78
C VAL A 40 -1.99 3.09 1.15
N LEU A 41 -1.55 3.99 2.01
CA LEU A 41 -2.31 5.20 2.39
C LEU A 41 -2.58 6.10 1.19
N GLY A 42 -1.57 6.37 0.37
CA GLY A 42 -1.68 7.21 -0.80
C GLY A 42 -2.62 6.67 -1.87
N LEU A 43 -2.86 5.35 -1.91
CA LEU A 43 -3.77 4.72 -2.85
C LEU A 43 -5.20 4.57 -2.30
N THR A 44 -5.38 4.58 -0.98
CA THR A 44 -6.69 4.37 -0.32
C THR A 44 -7.33 5.67 0.21
N ASP A 45 -6.52 6.68 0.51
CA ASP A 45 -6.97 7.98 1.04
C ASP A 45 -6.62 9.13 0.09
N HIS A 46 -7.60 9.95 -0.24
CA HIS A 46 -7.43 11.03 -1.22
C HIS A 46 -6.49 12.15 -0.73
N LYS A 47 -6.48 12.46 0.57
CA LYS A 47 -5.60 13.47 1.15
C LYS A 47 -4.16 12.96 1.16
N ALA A 48 -3.95 11.72 1.61
CA ALA A 48 -2.64 11.08 1.60
C ALA A 48 -2.10 10.92 0.16
N ARG A 49 -2.96 10.61 -0.82
CA ARG A 49 -2.58 10.54 -2.24
C ARG A 49 -1.88 11.81 -2.71
N ARG A 50 -2.39 12.96 -2.27
CA ARG A 50 -1.88 14.28 -2.64
C ARG A 50 -0.51 14.57 -2.01
N LEU A 51 -0.20 13.95 -0.87
CA LEU A 51 1.09 14.10 -0.19
C LEU A 51 2.13 13.12 -0.73
N VAL A 52 1.71 11.91 -1.10
CA VAL A 52 2.62 10.82 -1.50
C VAL A 52 2.95 10.86 -2.98
N TYR A 53 1.97 11.14 -3.85
CA TYR A 53 2.13 11.02 -5.32
C TYR A 53 2.04 12.35 -6.07
N LYS A 54 1.65 13.44 -5.41
CA LYS A 54 1.72 14.77 -5.99
C LYS A 54 2.95 15.48 -5.44
N ALA A 55 4.06 15.26 -6.14
CA ALA A 55 5.15 16.22 -6.27
C ALA A 55 4.92 17.00 -7.57
#